data_AF-A0A368FEC0-F1
#
_entry.id   AF-A0A368FEC0-F1
#
_cell.length_a   1.000
_cell.length_b   1.000
_cell.length_c   1.000
_cell.angle_alpha   90.00
_cell.angle_beta   90.00
_cell.angle_gamma   90.00
#
_symmetry.space_group_name_H-M   'P 1'
#
loop_
_entity.id
_entity.type
_entity.pdbx_description
1 polymer ?
#
loop_
_entity_poly.entity_id
_entity_poly.type
_entity_poly.pdbx_seq_one_letter_code
_entity_poly.pdbx_strand_id
1 'polypeptide(L)'
;MRSNMMFYPSEARRGARSVFNWAKMAWWNNIIIGCSVQRCGRYYLTVCMYKPGGNYYNQHVYQVGAVCSGCPKGQCDGQALCRW
;
A
#
# COMPACT_ATOMS: atom_id res chain seq x y z
N MET A 1 19.04 -4.61 10.00
CA MET A 1 18.62 -5.43 8.83
C MET A 1 17.49 -4.70 8.12
N ARG A 2 17.48 -4.67 6.78
CA ARG A 2 16.36 -4.09 6.02
C ARG A 2 15.17 -5.05 6.07
N SER A 3 13.95 -4.51 6.18
CA SER A 3 12.73 -5.32 6.15
C SER A 3 12.56 -5.98 4.77
N ASN A 4 12.06 -7.21 4.73
CA ASN A 4 11.67 -7.88 3.50
C ASN A 4 10.29 -7.43 2.99
N MET A 5 9.61 -6.52 3.71
CA MET A 5 8.27 -6.01 3.40
C MET A 5 7.15 -7.05 3.45
N MET A 6 7.33 -8.14 4.19
CA MET A 6 6.26 -9.11 4.47
C MET A 6 5.22 -8.53 5.44
N PHE A 7 3.93 -8.65 5.11
CA PHE A 7 2.82 -8.24 5.97
C PHE A 7 2.35 -9.40 6.84
N TYR A 8 2.88 -9.50 8.06
CA TYR A 8 2.56 -10.59 8.99
C TYR A 8 1.23 -10.39 9.73
N PRO A 9 0.55 -11.46 10.17
CA PRO A 9 -0.61 -11.36 11.06
C PRO A 9 -0.34 -10.61 12.37
N SER A 10 0.91 -10.59 12.83
CA SER A 10 1.34 -9.83 14.00
C SER A 10 1.14 -8.32 13.83
N GLU A 11 1.14 -7.80 12.60
CA GLU A 11 0.91 -6.38 12.32
C GLU A 11 -0.48 -5.91 12.78
N ALA A 12 -1.48 -6.81 12.77
CA ALA A 12 -2.83 -6.51 13.26
C ALA A 12 -2.89 -6.34 14.78
N ARG A 13 -1.91 -6.90 15.50
CA ARG A 13 -1.84 -6.87 16.96
C ARG A 13 -0.99 -5.72 17.51
N ARG A 14 -0.45 -4.86 16.64
CA ARG A 14 0.45 -3.75 17.03
C ARG A 14 -0.29 -2.54 17.61
N GLY A 15 -1.62 -2.56 17.67
CA GLY A 15 -2.43 -1.48 18.22
C GLY A 15 -2.12 -0.13 17.56
N ALA A 16 -1.74 0.87 18.36
CA ALA A 16 -1.36 2.20 17.87
C ALA A 16 -0.10 2.21 16.97
N ARG A 17 0.69 1.13 16.96
CA ARG A 17 1.86 0.97 16.07
C ARG A 17 1.55 0.15 14.82
N SER A 18 0.27 -0.04 14.52
CA SER A 18 -0.20 -0.73 13.32
C SER A 18 0.26 -0.01 12.06
N VAL A 19 0.75 -0.78 11.09
CA VAL A 19 1.16 -0.28 9.78
C VAL A 19 0.08 -0.47 8.71
N PHE A 20 -1.17 -0.79 9.09
CA PHE A 20 -2.25 -1.14 8.15
C PHE A 20 -2.51 -0.06 7.09
N ASN A 21 -2.55 1.21 7.49
CA ASN A 21 -2.82 2.30 6.55
C ASN A 21 -1.62 2.51 5.61
N TRP A 22 -0.40 2.47 6.15
CA TRP A 22 0.83 2.56 5.36
C TRP A 22 0.95 1.41 4.35
N ALA A 23 0.74 0.17 4.81
CA ALA A 23 0.84 -1.02 3.98
C ALA A 23 -0.19 -0.98 2.85
N LYS A 24 -1.41 -0.48 3.11
CA LYS A 24 -2.45 -0.35 2.09
C LYS A 24 -2.09 0.68 1.02
N MET A 25 -1.49 1.81 1.41
CA MET A 25 -1.00 2.83 0.48
C MET A 25 0.17 2.34 -0.37
N ALA A 26 1.11 1.62 0.24
CA ALA A 26 2.33 1.14 -0.43
C ALA A 26 2.15 -0.20 -1.16
N TRP A 27 0.95 -0.79 -1.12
CA TRP A 27 0.70 -2.10 -1.70
C TRP A 27 0.90 -2.09 -3.21
N TRP A 28 1.82 -2.91 -3.70
CA TRP A 28 2.45 -2.73 -5.01
C TRP A 28 1.46 -2.68 -6.18
N ASN A 29 0.39 -3.48 -6.18
CA ASN A 29 -0.55 -3.54 -7.29
C ASN A 29 -1.75 -2.60 -7.15
N ASN A 30 -1.83 -1.76 -6.12
CA ASN A 30 -2.90 -0.77 -6.00
C ASN A 30 -2.70 0.37 -7.02
N ILE A 31 -3.50 0.35 -8.09
CA ILE A 31 -3.44 1.35 -9.17
C ILE A 31 -4.64 2.29 -9.20
N ILE A 32 -5.69 1.97 -8.45
CA ILE A 32 -6.91 2.79 -8.38
C ILE A 32 -7.14 3.16 -6.91
N ILE A 33 -7.28 4.46 -6.68
CA ILE A 33 -7.64 5.03 -5.38
C ILE A 33 -8.88 5.91 -5.55
N GLY A 34 -9.81 5.77 -4.60
CA GLY A 34 -10.95 6.67 -4.47
C GLY A 34 -11.08 7.13 -3.03
N CYS A 35 -11.07 8.44 -2.79
CA CYS A 35 -11.18 9.02 -1.45
C CYS A 35 -12.40 9.91 -1.33
N SER A 36 -12.95 9.99 -0.13
CA SER A 36 -14.03 10.91 0.23
C SER A 36 -13.74 11.52 1.58
N VAL A 37 -14.10 12.80 1.74
CA VAL A 37 -13.98 13.54 3.00
C VAL A 37 -15.36 14.06 3.35
N GLN A 38 -15.84 13.71 4.55
CA GLN A 38 -17.16 14.11 5.04
C GLN A 38 -17.04 14.81 6.39
N ARG A 39 -17.78 15.90 6.58
CA ARG A 39 -17.90 16.55 7.89
C ARG A 39 -18.92 15.80 8.75
N CYS A 40 -18.45 15.17 9.83
CA CYS A 40 -19.28 14.43 10.79
C CYS A 40 -19.39 15.24 12.09
N GLY A 41 -20.23 16.28 12.08
CA GLY A 41 -20.41 17.17 13.23
C GLY A 41 -19.16 17.99 13.56
N ARG A 42 -18.35 17.51 14.52
CA ARG A 42 -17.15 18.19 15.03
C ARG A 42 -15.83 17.75 14.38
N TYR A 43 -15.82 16.71 13.55
CA TYR A 43 -14.62 16.21 12.89
C TYR A 43 -14.86 15.97 11.39
N TYR A 44 -13.76 15.85 10.65
CA TYR A 44 -13.77 15.40 9.26
C TYR A 44 -13.34 13.95 9.20
N LEU A 45 -14.16 13.11 8.58
CA LEU A 45 -13.83 11.72 8.30
C LEU A 45 -13.30 11.63 6.87
N THR A 46 -12.06 11.15 6.73
CA THR A 46 -11.47 10.84 5.42
C THR A 46 -11.42 9.33 5.26
N VAL A 47 -11.99 8.83 4.17
CA VAL A 47 -11.97 7.40 3.83
C VAL A 47 -11.41 7.25 2.43
N CYS A 48 -10.43 6.35 2.26
CA CYS A 48 -9.88 5.98 0.97
C CYS A 48 -10.05 4.48 0.72
N MET A 49 -10.50 4.15 -0.47
CA MET A 49 -10.63 2.81 -1.00
C MET A 49 -9.57 2.59 -2.07
N TYR A 50 -9.00 1.38 -2.10
CA TYR A 50 -7.90 1.00 -2.99
C TYR A 50 -8.30 -0.26 -3.74
N LYS A 51 -7.96 -0.33 -5.03
CA LYS A 51 -8.19 -1.50 -5.89
C LYS A 51 -6.88 -1.87 -6.62
N PRO A 52 -6.53 -3.18 -6.73
CA PRO A 52 -7.28 -4.38 -6.33
C PRO A 52 -7.51 -4.57 -4.82
N GLY A 53 -6.71 -3.93 -3.98
CA GLY A 53 -6.73 -4.10 -2.54
C GLY A 53 -5.35 -4.48 -2.01
N GLY A 54 -5.27 -4.78 -0.72
CA GLY A 54 -4.00 -5.11 -0.07
C GLY A 54 -4.20 -5.53 1.37
N ASN A 55 -3.10 -5.50 2.14
CA ASN A 55 -3.04 -6.01 3.52
C ASN A 55 -3.37 -7.50 3.63
N TYR A 56 -3.04 -8.28 2.59
CA TYR A 56 -3.16 -9.73 2.63
C TYR A 56 -2.06 -10.29 3.55
N TYR A 57 -2.47 -11.07 4.55
CA TYR A 57 -1.52 -11.68 5.47
C TYR A 57 -0.57 -12.62 4.75
N ASN A 58 0.70 -12.63 5.21
CA ASN A 58 1.78 -13.42 4.63
C ASN A 58 2.03 -13.13 3.15
N GLN A 59 1.68 -11.93 2.69
CA GLN A 59 2.08 -11.40 1.38
C GLN A 59 2.97 -10.18 1.53
N HIS A 60 3.79 -9.92 0.50
CA HIS A 60 4.68 -8.77 0.48
C HIS A 60 3.91 -7.51 0.11
N VAL A 61 4.10 -6.42 0.86
CA VAL A 61 3.56 -5.10 0.53
C VAL A 61 4.07 -4.68 -0.86
N TYR A 62 5.37 -4.87 -1.10
CA TYR A 62 6.00 -4.83 -2.40
C TYR A 62 7.23 -5.72 -2.40
N GLN A 63 7.66 -6.17 -3.57
CA GLN A 63 8.88 -6.96 -3.70
C GLN A 63 10.11 -6.06 -3.55
N VAL A 64 11.04 -6.45 -2.68
CA VAL A 64 12.30 -5.73 -2.52
C VAL A 64 13.23 -6.11 -3.66
N GLY A 65 13.66 -5.12 -4.44
CA GLY A 65 14.51 -5.31 -5.62
C GLY A 65 15.06 -3.99 -6.16
N ALA A 66 15.76 -4.06 -7.29
CA ALA A 66 16.18 -2.85 -8.01
C ALA A 66 14.94 -2.10 -8.53
N VAL A 67 15.03 -0.78 -8.58
CA VAL A 67 13.93 0.05 -9.09
C VAL A 67 13.53 -0.44 -10.48
N CYS A 68 12.22 -0.62 -10.68
CA CYS A 68 11.62 -1.09 -11.92
C CYS A 68 11.98 -2.50 -12.40
N SER A 69 12.75 -3.30 -11.64
CA SER A 69 13.12 -4.65 -12.09
C SER A 69 11.94 -5.62 -12.19
N GLY A 70 10.81 -5.31 -11.53
CA GLY A 70 9.56 -6.06 -11.62
C GLY A 70 8.51 -5.46 -12.57
N CYS A 71 8.79 -4.35 -13.24
CA CYS A 71 7.83 -3.77 -14.18
C CYS A 71 7.80 -4.56 -15.51
N PRO A 72 6.65 -4.63 -16.20
CA PRO A 72 6.62 -5.03 -17.60
C PRO A 72 7.49 -4.12 -18.47
N LYS A 73 7.98 -4.66 -19.60
CA LYS A 73 8.87 -3.93 -20.50
C LYS A 73 8.23 -2.62 -20.97
N GLY A 74 8.93 -1.51 -20.76
CA GLY A 74 8.49 -0.18 -21.16
C GLY A 74 7.43 0.46 -20.24
N GLN A 75 7.10 -0.15 -19.10
CA GLN A 75 6.11 0.40 -18.17
C GLN A 75 6.69 1.03 -16.90
N CYS A 76 8.01 1.08 -16.77
CA CYS A 76 8.66 1.90 -15.74
C CYS A 76 8.60 3.37 -16.16
N ASP A 77 8.02 4.21 -15.33
CA ASP A 77 8.01 5.65 -15.56
C ASP A 77 9.25 6.35 -14.98
N GLY A 78 9.39 7.65 -15.27
CA GLY A 78 10.47 8.48 -14.72
C GLY A 78 10.37 8.75 -13.22
N GLN A 79 9.33 8.24 -12.54
CA GLN A 79 9.08 8.39 -11.10
C GLN A 79 9.31 7.09 -10.34
N ALA A 80 9.97 6.09 -10.95
CA ALA A 80 10.25 4.79 -10.35
C ALA A 80 8.99 3.96 -10.04
N LEU A 81 7.90 4.18 -10.79
CA LEU A 81 6.64 3.45 -10.68
C LEU A 81 6.35 2.65 -11.96
N CYS A 82 5.70 1.51 -11.80
CA CYS A 82 5.21 0.75 -12.93
C CYS A 82 3.77 1.17 -13.28
N ARG A 83 3.46 1.29 -14.58
CA ARG A 83 2.18 1.79 -15.11
C ARG A 83 1.25 0.70 -15.64
N TRP A 84 1.30 -0.50 -15.05
CA TRP A 84 0.49 -1.66 -15.46
C TRP A 84 -1.02 -1.41 -15.44
#